data_AF-A0A355SXV2-F1
#
_entry.id   AF-A0A355SXV2-F1
#
_cell.length_a   1.000
_cell.length_b   1.000
_cell.length_c   1.000
_cell.angle_alpha   90.00
_cell.angle_beta   90.00
_cell.angle_gamma   90.00
#
_symmetry.space_group_name_H-M   'P 1'
#
loop_
_entity.id
_entity.type
_entity.pdbx_description
1 polymer ?
#
loop_
_entity_poly.entity_id
_entity_poly.type
_entity_poly.pdbx_seq_one_letter_code
_entity_poly.pdbx_strand_id
1 'polypeptide(L)'
;AKQIVGVDLNNDRKALGEQFGMTDFVNPKEIKGDIVGHLVELTGGGADYSFECIGNTTTMRQALECAHKGWGESIIIGVAGAG
;
A
#
# COMPACT_ATOMS: atom_id res chain seq x y z
N ALA A 1 11.34 -8.39 5.93
CA ALA A 1 11.25 -6.95 5.62
C ALA A 1 11.57 -6.15 6.88
N LYS A 2 12.11 -4.92 6.77
CA LYS A 2 12.33 -4.02 7.93
C LYS A 2 11.12 -3.14 8.25
N GLN A 3 10.24 -2.94 7.26
CA GLN A 3 9.03 -2.13 7.35
C GLN A 3 7.91 -2.84 6.58
N ILE A 4 6.69 -2.82 7.11
CA ILE A 4 5.47 -3.36 6.49
C ILE A 4 4.39 -2.30 6.67
N VAL A 5 4.08 -1.58 5.60
CA VAL A 5 3.06 -0.53 5.58
C VAL A 5 1.73 -1.15 5.13
N GLY A 6 0.74 -1.19 6.01
CA GLY A 6 -0.63 -1.52 5.63
C GLY A 6 -1.42 -0.28 5.25
N VAL A 7 -2.19 -0.38 4.17
CA VAL A 7 -3.03 0.70 3.66
C VAL A 7 -4.47 0.22 3.59
N ASP A 8 -5.36 0.79 4.40
CA ASP A 8 -6.78 0.44 4.40
C ASP A 8 -7.62 1.66 4.80
N LEU A 9 -8.84 1.75 4.28
CA LEU A 9 -9.79 2.81 4.62
C LEU A 9 -10.45 2.59 5.99
N ASN A 10 -10.40 1.35 6.52
CA ASN A 10 -10.97 0.95 7.79
C ASN A 10 -9.90 0.87 8.89
N ASN A 11 -9.94 1.84 9.82
CA ASN A 11 -9.02 1.90 10.95
C ASN A 11 -9.09 0.67 11.87
N ASP A 12 -10.20 -0.06 11.89
CA ASP A 12 -10.35 -1.27 12.70
C ASP A 12 -9.41 -2.41 12.24
N ARG A 13 -8.90 -2.33 11.00
CA ARG A 13 -7.92 -3.30 10.47
C ARG A 13 -6.53 -3.13 11.10
N LYS A 14 -6.24 -1.98 11.70
CA LYS A 14 -4.91 -1.67 12.25
C LYS A 14 -4.45 -2.70 13.27
N ALA A 15 -5.27 -2.95 14.28
CA ALA A 15 -4.91 -3.86 15.38
C ALA A 15 -4.65 -5.29 14.89
N LEU A 16 -5.42 -5.76 13.90
CA LEU A 16 -5.20 -7.06 13.28
C LEU A 16 -3.88 -7.07 12.49
N GLY A 17 -3.64 -6.05 11.67
CA GLY A 17 -2.40 -5.97 10.88
C GLY A 17 -1.15 -5.97 11.77
N GLU A 18 -1.16 -5.25 12.89
CA GLU A 18 -0.05 -5.21 13.85
C GLU A 18 0.23 -6.60 14.45
N GLN A 19 -0.80 -7.41 14.72
CA GLN A 19 -0.65 -8.80 15.17
C GLN A 19 0.04 -9.70 14.12
N PHE A 20 -0.11 -9.38 12.83
CA PHE A 20 0.56 -10.08 11.72
C PHE A 20 1.90 -9.45 11.31
N GLY A 21 2.39 -8.46 12.06
CA GLY A 21 3.72 -7.86 11.86
C GLY A 21 3.74 -6.58 11.03
N MET A 22 2.58 -5.98 10.73
CA MET A 22 2.51 -4.63 10.15
C MET A 22 3.17 -3.62 11.09
N THR A 23 4.04 -2.77 10.55
CA THR A 23 4.79 -1.75 11.32
C THR A 23 4.17 -0.36 11.24
N ASP A 24 3.52 -0.07 10.12
CA ASP A 24 2.91 1.22 9.84
C ASP A 24 1.51 1.01 9.28
N PHE A 25 0.57 1.88 9.65
CA PHE A 25 -0.78 1.86 9.12
C PHE A 25 -1.13 3.23 8.54
N VAL A 26 -1.61 3.24 7.30
CA VAL A 26 -2.00 4.45 6.58
C VAL A 26 -3.46 4.33 6.17
N ASN A 27 -4.30 5.25 6.64
CA ASN A 27 -5.64 5.42 6.09
C ASN A 27 -5.63 6.54 5.04
N PRO A 28 -5.89 6.23 3.75
CA PRO A 28 -5.93 7.26 2.70
C PRO A 28 -6.90 8.42 2.96
N LYS A 29 -7.94 8.24 3.79
CA LYS A 29 -8.88 9.31 4.16
C LYS A 29 -8.27 10.36 5.11
N GLU A 30 -7.20 10.00 5.81
CA GLU A 30 -6.52 10.87 6.77
C GLU A 30 -5.33 11.60 6.13
N ILE A 31 -4.93 11.17 4.93
CA ILE A 31 -3.87 11.81 4.15
C ILE A 31 -4.46 12.95 3.32
N LYS A 32 -3.86 14.14 3.46
CA LYS A 32 -4.19 15.28 2.60
C LYS A 32 -3.32 15.22 1.35
N GLY A 33 -3.95 15.08 0.18
CA GLY A 33 -3.26 15.14 -1.10
C GLY A 33 -2.95 13.77 -1.68
N ASP A 34 -1.76 13.61 -2.24
CA ASP A 34 -1.36 12.41 -2.97
C ASP A 34 -0.89 11.28 -2.03
N ILE A 35 -1.65 10.19 -2.01
CA ILE A 35 -1.32 8.99 -1.25
C ILE A 35 -0.05 8.31 -1.76
N VAL A 36 0.22 8.34 -3.08
CA VAL A 36 1.41 7.70 -3.65
C VAL A 36 2.67 8.40 -3.17
N GLY A 37 2.74 9.73 -3.33
CA GLY A 37 3.84 10.54 -2.81
C GLY A 37 4.07 10.35 -1.31
N HIS A 38 3.00 10.29 -0.52
CA HIS A 38 3.09 10.01 0.91
C HIS A 38 3.74 8.65 1.22
N LEU A 39 3.33 7.59 0.51
CA LEU A 39 3.89 6.25 0.70
C LEU A 39 5.34 6.16 0.23
N VAL A 40 5.70 6.84 -0.86
CA VAL A 40 7.08 6.94 -1.35
C VAL A 40 7.98 7.63 -0.32
N GLU A 41 7.51 8.71 0.30
CA GLU A 41 8.24 9.40 1.37
C GLU A 41 8.37 8.53 2.62
N LEU A 42 7.27 7.92 3.07
CA LEU A 42 7.22 7.04 4.25
C LEU A 42 8.18 5.85 4.15
N THR A 43 8.38 5.34 2.93
CA THR A 43 9.26 4.19 2.62
C THR A 43 10.66 4.60 2.17
N GLY A 44 10.98 5.90 2.15
CA GLY A 44 12.32 6.39 1.83
C GLY A 44 12.72 6.30 0.34
N GLY A 45 11.75 6.34 -0.57
CA GLY A 45 11.96 6.24 -2.03
C GLY A 45 11.01 5.29 -2.75
N GLY A 46 10.11 4.64 -2.02
CA GLY A 46 9.17 3.64 -2.52
C GLY A 46 9.46 2.26 -1.93
N ALA A 47 8.44 1.40 -1.89
CA ALA A 47 8.56 0.06 -1.35
C ALA A 47 9.32 -0.88 -2.30
N ASP A 48 10.20 -1.74 -1.77
CA ASP A 48 10.83 -2.79 -2.59
C ASP A 48 9.79 -3.72 -3.23
N TYR A 49 8.71 -3.99 -2.49
CA TYR A 49 7.57 -4.79 -2.92
C TYR A 49 6.26 -4.14 -2.48
N SER A 50 5.29 -4.07 -3.37
CA SER A 50 3.90 -3.71 -3.05
C SER A 50 2.95 -4.83 -3.46
N PHE A 51 1.84 -4.94 -2.72
CA PHE A 51 0.82 -5.96 -2.94
C PHE A 51 -0.55 -5.29 -2.99
N GLU A 52 -1.26 -5.44 -4.10
CA GLU A 52 -2.66 -5.05 -4.18
C GLU A 52 -3.53 -6.26 -3.88
N CYS A 53 -4.30 -6.17 -2.80
CA CYS A 53 -5.08 -7.29 -2.25
C CYS A 53 -6.60 -7.02 -2.24
N ILE A 54 -7.08 -6.06 -3.03
CA ILE A 54 -8.48 -5.61 -3.01
C ILE A 54 -9.18 -5.97 -4.32
N GLY A 55 -8.52 -5.78 -5.46
CA GLY A 55 -9.11 -5.96 -6.78
C GLY A 55 -9.66 -4.65 -7.36
N ASN A 56 -9.08 -3.50 -7.01
CA ASN A 56 -9.47 -2.22 -7.58
C ASN A 56 -8.34 -1.67 -8.48
N THR A 57 -8.66 -1.32 -9.72
CA THR A 57 -7.65 -0.90 -10.71
C THR A 57 -6.96 0.41 -10.36
N THR A 58 -7.61 1.29 -9.59
CA THR A 58 -7.00 2.51 -9.05
C THR A 58 -5.95 2.17 -8.00
N THR A 59 -6.26 1.26 -7.06
CA THR A 59 -5.28 0.82 -6.06
C THR A 59 -4.17 -0.04 -6.67
N MET A 60 -4.45 -0.78 -7.75
CA MET A 60 -3.40 -1.51 -8.50
C MET A 60 -2.38 -0.55 -9.09
N ARG A 61 -2.85 0.54 -9.70
CA ARG A 61 -1.98 1.60 -10.21
C ARG A 61 -1.17 2.25 -9.08
N GLN A 62 -1.82 2.62 -7.99
CA GLN A 62 -1.17 3.27 -6.85
C GLN A 62 -0.12 2.36 -6.19
N ALA A 63 -0.40 1.06 -6.09
CA ALA A 63 0.55 0.06 -5.59
C ALA A 63 1.81 -0.01 -6.48
N LEU A 64 1.65 0.08 -7.81
CA LEU A 64 2.79 0.15 -8.72
C LEU A 64 3.57 1.46 -8.58
N GLU A 65 2.87 2.58 -8.50
CA GLU A 65 3.50 3.91 -8.44
C GLU A 65 4.19 4.18 -7.09
N CYS A 66 3.83 3.46 -6.01
CA CYS A 66 4.51 3.55 -4.72
C CYS A 66 5.70 2.60 -4.57
N ALA A 67 5.96 1.72 -5.55
CA ALA A 67 7.12 0.84 -5.55
C ALA A 67 8.42 1.62 -5.84
N HIS A 68 9.54 1.15 -5.31
CA HIS A 68 10.82 1.83 -5.42
C HIS A 68 11.23 1.97 -6.89
N LYS A 69 11.61 3.18 -7.29
CA LYS A 69 12.10 3.42 -8.65
C LYS A 69 13.34 2.57 -8.92
N GLY A 70 13.32 1.83 -10.03
CA GLY A 70 14.45 1.06 -10.53
C GLY A 70 14.40 -0.44 -10.23
N TRP A 71 13.89 -0.85 -9.07
CA TRP A 71 13.86 -2.27 -8.67
C TRP A 71 12.57 -2.72 -7.96
N GLY A 72 11.65 -1.80 -7.66
CA GLY A 72 10.42 -2.12 -6.96
C GLY A 72 9.50 -3.02 -7.80
N GLU A 73 8.90 -4.01 -7.15
CA GLU A 73 7.96 -4.92 -7.77
C GLU A 73 6.56 -4.74 -7.19
N SER A 74 5.54 -4.72 -8.06
CA SER A 74 4.14 -4.63 -7.65
C SER A 74 3.40 -5.90 -8.03
N ILE A 75 2.84 -6.57 -7.04
CA ILE A 75 2.15 -7.86 -7.19
C ILE A 75 0.66 -7.63 -7.03
N ILE A 76 -0.10 -7.96 -8.07
CA ILE A 76 -1.56 -7.91 -8.03
C ILE A 76 -2.07 -9.26 -7.57
N ILE A 77 -2.71 -9.29 -6.39
CA ILE A 77 -3.38 -10.46 -5.81
C ILE A 77 -4.90 -10.31 -5.95
N GLY A 78 -5.41 -9.09 -5.76
CA GLY A 78 -6.83 -8.78 -5.91
C GLY A 78 -7.31 -9.02 -7.33
N VAL A 79 -8.45 -9.70 -7.47
CA VAL A 79 -9.08 -9.94 -8.77
C VAL A 79 -9.98 -8.75 -9.10
N ALA A 80 -9.69 -8.03 -10.18
CA ALA A 80 -10.55 -6.96 -10.64
C ALA A 80 -11.96 -7.49 -10.97
N GLY A 81 -12.99 -6.73 -10.61
CA GLY A 81 -14.35 -7.04 -11.01
C GLY A 81 -14.44 -7.16 -12.54
N ALA A 82 -15.17 -8.17 -13.03
CA ALA A 82 -15.40 -8.33 -14.46
C ALA A 82 -16.29 -7.19 -14.97
N GLY A 83 -15.74 -6.37 -15.86
CA GLY A 83 -16.40 -5.29 -16.58
C GLY A 83 -15.75 -5.11 -17.94
#